data_AF-A0AAD6UXN7-F1
#
_entry.id   AF-A0AAD6UXN7-F1
#
_cell.length_a   1.000
_cell.length_b   1.000
_cell.length_c   1.000
_cell.angle_alpha   90.00
_cell.angle_beta   90.00
_cell.angle_gamma   90.00
#
_symmetry.space_group_name_H-M   'P 1'
#
loop_
_entity.id
_entity.type
_entity.pdbx_description
1 polymer ?
#
loop_
_entity_poly.entity_id
_entity_poly.type
_entity_poly.pdbx_seq_one_letter_code
_entity_poly.pdbx_strand_id
1 'polypeptide(L)'
;MHAAHLSTPSKTAAEDEPQAGQAQGKEEQALARLEAFHDAMHGMAPGDAAGCLRISYAIIYEIITYVARHGDDSAAYLSVFMNSEAPADSTIGRARKSVFCLARLVVSVLSSVPASSPLWIRNQQIFALLGALEHGLMVYDGPDTGDTQQWTQFWDRTQPILLELGSQLDQAGFGAE
;
A
#
# COMPACT_ATOMS: atom_id res chain seq x y z
N MET A 1 -16.90 10.25 69.99
CA MET A 1 -16.66 11.28 68.96
C MET A 1 -15.17 11.63 68.98
N HIS A 2 -14.60 11.96 67.80
CA HIS A 2 -13.17 12.03 67.41
C HIS A 2 -12.59 10.67 66.95
N ALA A 3 -12.59 10.34 65.65
CA ALA A 3 -11.76 10.83 64.51
C ALA A 3 -10.32 10.26 64.60
N ALA A 4 -10.01 9.17 63.90
CA ALA A 4 -9.58 9.07 62.49
C ALA A 4 -8.09 9.41 62.29
N HIS A 5 -7.29 8.40 61.92
CA HIS A 5 -6.09 8.52 61.09
C HIS A 5 -5.75 7.14 60.50
N LEU A 6 -6.21 6.90 59.26
CA LEU A 6 -5.68 5.86 58.39
C LEU A 6 -4.83 6.57 57.35
N SER A 7 -3.51 6.37 57.41
CA SER A 7 -2.56 6.84 56.40
C SER A 7 -2.50 5.81 55.28
N THR A 8 -3.08 6.13 54.12
CA THR A 8 -2.81 5.44 52.86
C THR A 8 -1.54 6.05 52.24
N PRO A 9 -0.56 5.25 51.80
CA PRO A 9 0.51 5.76 50.96
C PRO A 9 0.01 5.93 49.52
N SER A 10 0.00 7.17 49.04
CA SER A 10 -0.15 7.50 47.62
C SER A 10 0.99 6.87 46.84
N LYS A 11 0.67 5.80 46.09
CA LYS A 11 1.53 5.25 45.04
C LYS A 11 1.40 6.18 43.83
N THR A 12 2.33 7.13 43.74
CA THR A 12 2.49 8.03 42.60
C THR A 12 2.51 7.23 41.30
N ALA A 13 1.66 7.65 40.38
CA ALA A 13 1.56 7.15 39.02
C ALA A 13 2.94 7.14 38.34
N ALA A 14 3.29 6.00 37.75
CA ALA A 14 4.28 5.97 36.70
C ALA A 14 3.62 6.62 35.48
N GLU A 15 4.05 7.84 35.13
CA GLU A 15 3.75 8.46 33.85
C GLU A 15 4.48 7.64 32.77
N ASP A 16 3.71 6.78 32.12
CA ASP A 16 4.06 6.04 30.92
C ASP A 16 3.96 6.99 29.72
N GLU A 17 4.97 7.83 29.51
CA GLU A 17 5.21 8.47 28.22
C GLU A 17 6.56 7.98 27.70
N PRO A 18 6.55 7.06 26.71
CA PRO A 18 6.90 7.47 25.36
C PRO A 18 6.21 6.62 24.26
N GLN A 19 4.98 6.93 23.85
CA GLN A 19 4.31 6.20 22.76
C GLN A 19 4.30 6.94 21.41
N ALA A 20 4.22 8.28 21.39
CA ALA A 20 4.12 9.04 20.14
C ALA A 20 5.38 8.93 19.25
N GLY A 21 6.57 9.01 19.84
CA GLY A 21 7.84 8.90 19.09
C GLY A 21 8.12 7.51 18.52
N GLN A 22 7.61 6.45 19.17
CA GLN A 22 7.75 5.07 18.68
C GLN A 22 6.80 4.79 17.51
N ALA A 23 5.57 5.31 17.55
CA ALA A 23 4.60 5.17 16.46
C ALA A 23 5.10 5.87 15.19
N GLN A 24 5.59 7.11 15.32
CA GLN A 24 6.15 7.86 14.19
C GLN A 24 7.41 7.19 13.60
N GLY A 25 8.27 6.60 14.44
CA GLY A 25 9.44 5.86 13.97
C GLY A 25 9.09 4.59 13.17
N LYS A 26 8.06 3.84 13.60
CA LYS A 26 7.57 2.65 12.89
C LYS A 26 6.97 3.01 11.53
N GLU A 27 6.24 4.12 11.49
CA GLU A 27 5.60 4.62 10.28
C GLU A 27 6.64 4.99 9.22
N GLU A 28 7.65 5.76 9.60
CA GLU A 28 8.73 6.15 8.69
C GLU A 28 9.53 4.93 8.22
N GLN A 29 9.74 3.93 9.07
CA GLN A 29 10.40 2.68 8.69
C GLN A 29 9.58 1.88 7.67
N ALA A 30 8.26 1.80 7.85
CA ALA A 30 7.38 1.12 6.90
C ALA A 30 7.37 1.83 5.54
N LEU A 31 7.33 3.17 5.55
CA LEU A 31 7.41 3.97 4.32
C LEU A 31 8.76 3.79 3.61
N ALA A 32 9.87 3.87 4.35
CA ALA A 32 11.21 3.67 3.79
C ALA A 32 11.36 2.28 3.16
N ARG A 33 10.73 1.24 3.74
CA ARG A 33 10.67 -0.10 3.13
C ARG A 33 9.91 -0.09 1.81
N LEU A 34 8.74 0.56 1.76
CA LEU A 34 7.92 0.65 0.55
C LEU A 34 8.67 1.36 -0.58
N GLU A 35 9.36 2.47 -0.26
CA GLU A 35 10.19 3.23 -1.20
C GLU A 35 11.38 2.39 -1.70
N ALA A 36 12.10 1.73 -0.78
CA ALA A 36 13.22 0.86 -1.16
C ALA A 36 12.77 -0.33 -2.02
N PHE A 37 11.58 -0.87 -1.75
CA PHE A 37 10.99 -1.94 -2.56
C PHE A 37 10.67 -1.43 -3.97
N HIS A 38 10.06 -0.25 -4.11
CA HIS A 38 9.84 0.37 -5.42
C HIS A 38 11.16 0.48 -6.23
N ASP A 39 12.21 1.00 -5.61
CA ASP A 39 13.50 1.20 -6.28
C ASP A 39 14.13 -0.13 -6.70
N ALA A 40 14.05 -1.15 -5.84
CA ALA A 40 14.53 -2.49 -6.14
C ALA A 40 13.77 -3.14 -7.32
N MET A 41 12.46 -2.96 -7.38
CA MET A 41 11.63 -3.55 -8.43
C MET A 41 11.73 -2.82 -9.76
N HIS A 42 11.97 -1.50 -9.76
CA HIS A 42 12.11 -0.71 -10.98
C HIS A 42 13.28 -1.17 -11.88
N GLY A 43 14.37 -1.68 -11.27
CA GLY A 43 15.52 -2.22 -12.00
C GLY A 43 15.42 -3.71 -12.35
N MET A 44 14.35 -4.40 -11.92
CA MET A 44 14.24 -5.85 -12.06
C MET A 44 13.72 -6.23 -13.46
N ALA A 45 14.55 -6.89 -14.26
CA ALA A 45 14.10 -7.47 -15.52
C ALA A 45 13.37 -8.80 -15.25
N PRO A 46 12.08 -8.94 -15.60
CA PRO A 46 11.41 -10.23 -15.53
C PRO A 46 12.10 -11.22 -16.48
N GLY A 47 12.54 -12.36 -15.95
CA GLY A 47 13.23 -13.37 -16.77
C GLY A 47 12.33 -14.03 -17.82
N ASP A 48 11.05 -14.20 -17.51
CA ASP A 48 10.03 -14.75 -18.41
C ASP A 48 8.63 -14.16 -18.10
N ALA A 49 7.64 -14.56 -18.89
CA ALA A 49 6.27 -14.10 -18.72
C ALA A 49 5.68 -14.49 -17.35
N ALA A 50 5.98 -15.69 -16.83
CA ALA A 50 5.54 -16.09 -15.49
C ALA A 50 6.24 -15.25 -14.40
N GLY A 51 7.49 -14.87 -14.61
CA GLY A 51 8.24 -13.92 -13.79
C GLY A 51 7.56 -12.57 -13.73
N CYS A 52 6.99 -12.08 -14.84
CA CYS A 52 6.19 -10.84 -14.84
C CYS A 52 5.00 -10.96 -13.87
N LEU A 53 4.23 -12.04 -13.94
CA LEU A 53 3.05 -12.23 -13.09
C LEU A 53 3.44 -12.34 -11.59
N ARG A 54 4.52 -13.05 -11.27
CA ARG A 54 5.04 -13.16 -9.89
C ARG A 54 5.53 -11.82 -9.34
N ILE A 55 6.26 -11.06 -10.16
CA ILE A 55 6.71 -9.72 -9.80
C ILE A 55 5.50 -8.81 -9.53
N SER A 56 4.49 -8.84 -10.40
CA SER A 56 3.28 -8.05 -10.22
C SER A 56 2.53 -8.43 -8.94
N TYR A 57 2.44 -9.72 -8.62
CA TYR A 57 1.88 -10.18 -7.34
C TYR A 57 2.66 -9.60 -6.16
N ALA A 58 3.98 -9.72 -6.15
CA ALA A 58 4.82 -9.21 -5.06
C ALA A 58 4.63 -7.71 -4.85
N ILE A 59 4.50 -6.93 -5.94
CA ILE A 59 4.24 -5.49 -5.86
C ILE A 59 2.86 -5.20 -5.25
N ILE A 60 1.81 -5.88 -5.71
CA ILE A 60 0.45 -5.72 -5.18
C ILE A 60 0.40 -6.11 -3.70
N TYR A 61 1.04 -7.21 -3.34
CA TYR A 61 1.10 -7.68 -1.96
C TYR A 61 1.79 -6.66 -1.05
N GLU A 62 2.88 -6.03 -1.48
CA GLU A 62 3.56 -4.99 -0.71
C GLU A 62 2.66 -3.75 -0.53
N ILE A 63 1.93 -3.31 -1.57
CA ILE A 63 0.94 -2.22 -1.46
C ILE A 63 -0.12 -2.55 -0.40
N ILE A 64 -0.74 -3.74 -0.49
CA ILE A 64 -1.81 -4.17 0.43
C ILE A 64 -1.28 -4.28 1.86
N THR A 65 -0.14 -4.93 2.03
CA THR A 65 0.52 -5.11 3.34
C THR A 65 0.84 -3.77 3.98
N TYR A 66 1.37 -2.83 3.19
CA TYR A 66 1.63 -1.49 3.68
C TYR A 66 0.31 -0.87 4.16
N VAL A 67 -0.72 -0.75 3.32
CA VAL A 67 -1.97 -0.07 3.67
C VAL A 67 -2.68 -0.72 4.88
N ALA A 68 -2.59 -2.05 5.03
CA ALA A 68 -3.23 -2.80 6.10
C ALA A 68 -2.38 -2.99 7.38
N ARG A 69 -1.19 -2.38 7.48
CA ARG A 69 -0.22 -2.65 8.57
C ARG A 69 -0.67 -2.28 9.99
N HIS A 70 -1.74 -1.49 10.11
CA HIS A 70 -2.17 -0.92 11.39
C HIS A 70 -3.08 -1.84 12.21
N GLY A 71 -3.29 -3.08 11.78
CA GLY A 71 -4.08 -4.07 12.53
C GLY A 71 -5.49 -3.55 12.82
N ASP A 72 -5.85 -3.45 14.09
CA ASP A 72 -7.17 -2.94 14.53
C ASP A 72 -7.42 -1.48 14.11
N ASP A 73 -6.37 -0.68 13.92
CA ASP A 73 -6.46 0.73 13.51
C ASP A 73 -6.42 0.92 11.98
N SER A 74 -6.45 -0.16 11.20
CA SER A 74 -6.34 -0.10 9.73
C SER A 74 -7.43 0.76 9.08
N ALA A 75 -8.65 0.74 9.61
CA ALA A 75 -9.73 1.57 9.09
C ALA A 75 -9.48 3.07 9.34
N ALA A 76 -8.94 3.43 10.51
CA ALA A 76 -8.59 4.81 10.84
C ALA A 76 -7.44 5.31 9.96
N TYR A 77 -6.39 4.50 9.80
CA TYR A 77 -5.28 4.83 8.90
C TYR A 77 -5.76 4.96 7.45
N LEU A 78 -6.57 4.03 6.95
CA LEU A 78 -7.09 4.09 5.59
C LEU A 78 -7.90 5.38 5.35
N SER A 79 -8.69 5.79 6.35
CA SER A 79 -9.43 7.06 6.29
C SER A 79 -8.49 8.26 6.13
N VAL A 80 -7.40 8.33 6.91
CA VAL A 80 -6.37 9.39 6.81
C VAL A 80 -5.66 9.32 5.46
N PHE A 81 -5.22 8.12 5.07
CA PHE A 81 -4.55 7.86 3.81
C PHE A 81 -5.40 8.27 2.60
N MET A 82 -6.72 8.12 2.67
CA MET A 82 -7.63 8.51 1.59
C MET A 82 -8.00 9.99 1.59
N ASN A 83 -8.27 10.57 2.77
CA ASN A 83 -9.03 11.82 2.86
C ASN A 83 -8.23 13.01 3.40
N SER A 84 -7.05 12.80 3.99
CA SER A 84 -6.29 13.89 4.57
C SER A 84 -5.59 14.75 3.53
N GLU A 85 -5.68 16.06 3.68
CA GLU A 85 -4.78 16.99 3.00
C GLU A 85 -3.35 16.75 3.50
N ALA A 86 -2.44 16.51 2.56
CA ALA A 86 -1.08 16.11 2.87
C ALA A 86 -0.13 16.75 1.86
N PRO A 87 0.84 17.58 2.31
CA PRO A 87 1.94 18.02 1.45
C PRO A 87 2.67 16.82 0.83
N ALA A 88 3.20 16.98 -0.38
CA ALA A 88 3.82 15.89 -1.13
C ALA A 88 5.03 15.25 -0.39
N ASP A 89 5.73 16.01 0.44
CA ASP A 89 6.88 15.59 1.24
C ASP A 89 6.50 15.02 2.62
N SER A 90 5.24 15.15 3.04
CA SER A 90 4.74 14.50 4.25
C SER A 90 4.74 12.98 4.12
N THR A 91 4.71 12.27 5.24
CA THR A 91 4.64 10.80 5.28
C THR A 91 3.46 10.26 4.44
N ILE A 92 2.27 10.84 4.58
CA ILE A 92 1.09 10.43 3.79
C ILE A 92 1.27 10.78 2.30
N GLY A 93 1.80 11.96 1.97
CA GLY A 93 2.08 12.34 0.59
C GLY A 93 3.05 11.38 -0.11
N ARG A 94 4.16 11.06 0.57
CA ARG A 94 5.16 10.09 0.10
C ARG A 94 4.62 8.66 0.00
N ALA A 95 3.78 8.25 0.95
CA ALA A 95 3.10 6.97 0.91
C ALA A 95 2.17 6.85 -0.33
N ARG A 96 1.33 7.86 -0.57
CA ARG A 96 0.46 7.95 -1.76
C ARG A 96 1.28 7.88 -3.05
N LYS A 97 2.40 8.62 -3.09
CA LYS A 97 3.33 8.61 -4.20
C LYS A 97 3.91 7.23 -4.48
N SER A 98 4.40 6.56 -3.45
CA SER A 98 4.97 5.22 -3.56
C SER A 98 3.94 4.20 -4.06
N VAL A 99 2.72 4.24 -3.51
CA VAL A 99 1.62 3.36 -3.96
C VAL A 99 1.26 3.60 -5.42
N PHE A 100 1.16 4.87 -5.85
CA PHE A 100 0.91 5.20 -7.25
C PHE A 100 2.03 4.69 -8.18
N CYS A 101 3.29 4.91 -7.82
CA CYS A 101 4.45 4.45 -8.59
C CYS A 101 4.48 2.92 -8.70
N LEU A 102 4.19 2.20 -7.61
CA LEU A 102 4.10 0.75 -7.61
C LEU A 102 2.93 0.24 -8.47
N ALA A 103 1.77 0.89 -8.43
CA ALA A 103 0.64 0.54 -9.31
C ALA A 103 1.00 0.73 -10.80
N ARG A 104 1.73 1.80 -11.15
CA ARG A 104 2.28 1.98 -12.50
C ARG A 104 3.28 0.90 -12.88
N LEU A 105 4.09 0.46 -11.93
CA LEU A 105 5.06 -0.62 -12.16
C LEU A 105 4.36 -1.95 -12.43
N VAL A 106 3.27 -2.27 -11.71
CA VAL A 106 2.43 -3.45 -11.99
C VAL A 106 1.96 -3.46 -13.44
N VAL A 107 1.43 -2.32 -13.91
CA VAL A 107 1.03 -2.17 -15.31
C VAL A 107 2.21 -2.38 -16.25
N SER A 108 3.31 -1.66 -16.04
CA SER A 108 4.50 -1.78 -16.90
C SER A 108 5.02 -3.20 -16.99
N VAL A 109 5.02 -3.95 -15.87
CA VAL A 109 5.47 -5.34 -15.83
C VAL A 109 4.50 -6.27 -16.57
N LEU A 110 3.20 -6.19 -16.29
CA LEU A 110 2.22 -7.07 -16.93
C LEU A 110 2.08 -6.79 -18.43
N SER A 111 2.16 -5.54 -18.86
CA SER A 111 2.10 -5.15 -20.27
C SER A 111 3.34 -5.60 -21.07
N SER A 112 4.41 -6.03 -20.39
CA SER A 112 5.56 -6.67 -21.04
C SER A 112 5.30 -8.12 -21.48
N VAL A 113 4.23 -8.75 -20.97
CA VAL A 113 3.83 -10.10 -21.38
C VAL A 113 3.22 -10.04 -22.78
N PRO A 114 3.79 -10.71 -23.80
CA PRO A 114 3.26 -10.66 -25.16
C PRO A 114 1.86 -11.26 -25.24
N ALA A 115 0.94 -10.60 -25.96
CA ALA A 115 -0.44 -11.09 -26.16
C ALA A 115 -0.53 -12.49 -26.80
N SER A 116 0.53 -12.93 -27.50
CA SER A 116 0.66 -14.28 -28.05
C SER A 116 1.08 -15.35 -27.03
N SER A 117 1.43 -14.96 -25.80
CA SER A 117 1.83 -15.88 -24.75
C SER A 117 0.66 -16.79 -24.35
N PRO A 118 0.89 -18.10 -24.13
CA PRO A 118 -0.14 -19.00 -23.59
C PRO A 118 -0.73 -18.52 -22.26
N LEU A 119 0.01 -17.70 -21.49
CA LEU A 119 -0.48 -17.13 -20.25
C LEU A 119 -1.64 -16.15 -20.46
N TRP A 120 -1.68 -15.42 -21.58
CA TRP A 120 -2.82 -14.54 -21.91
C TRP A 120 -4.11 -15.33 -22.09
N ILE A 121 -4.02 -16.48 -22.77
CA ILE A 121 -5.18 -17.34 -23.02
C ILE A 121 -5.67 -17.98 -21.72
N ARG A 122 -4.74 -18.41 -20.85
CA ARG A 122 -5.08 -19.10 -19.59
C ARG A 122 -5.55 -18.16 -18.50
N ASN A 123 -5.12 -16.90 -18.53
CA ASN A 123 -5.34 -15.92 -17.47
C ASN A 123 -6.05 -14.66 -17.99
N GLN A 124 -7.06 -14.81 -18.84
CA GLN A 124 -7.76 -13.68 -19.46
C GLN A 124 -8.28 -12.66 -18.44
N GLN A 125 -8.73 -13.12 -17.28
CA GLN A 125 -9.22 -12.25 -16.21
C GLN A 125 -8.13 -11.31 -15.65
N ILE A 126 -6.91 -11.81 -15.46
CA ILE A 126 -5.76 -11.00 -15.01
C ILE A 126 -5.50 -9.85 -15.99
N PHE A 127 -5.52 -10.13 -17.29
CA PHE A 127 -5.26 -9.12 -18.30
C PHE A 127 -6.44 -8.19 -18.58
N ALA A 128 -7.68 -8.62 -18.30
CA ALA A 128 -8.83 -7.71 -18.27
C ALA A 128 -8.69 -6.69 -17.13
N LEU A 129 -8.23 -7.13 -15.95
CA LEU A 129 -7.96 -6.25 -14.80
C LEU A 129 -6.78 -5.31 -15.07
N LEU A 130 -5.75 -5.77 -15.79
CA LEU A 130 -4.67 -4.91 -16.27
C LEU A 130 -5.22 -3.72 -17.07
N GLY A 131 -6.08 -3.97 -18.06
CA GLY A 131 -6.68 -2.90 -18.86
C GLY A 131 -7.53 -1.92 -18.04
N ALA A 132 -8.24 -2.43 -17.03
CA ALA A 132 -8.98 -1.58 -16.09
C ALA A 132 -8.05 -0.71 -15.22
N LEU A 133 -6.93 -1.28 -14.74
CA LEU A 133 -5.94 -0.57 -13.95
C LEU A 133 -5.20 0.51 -14.78
N GLU A 134 -4.83 0.18 -16.02
CA GLU A 134 -4.27 1.13 -16.99
C GLU A 134 -5.17 2.35 -17.15
N HIS A 135 -6.46 2.13 -17.38
CA HIS A 135 -7.42 3.23 -17.51
C HIS A 135 -7.53 4.08 -16.23
N GLY A 136 -7.52 3.44 -15.05
CA GLY A 136 -7.52 4.15 -13.77
C GLY A 136 -6.30 5.05 -13.57
N LEU A 137 -5.13 4.59 -14.00
CA LEU A 137 -3.88 5.36 -13.90
C LEU A 137 -3.80 6.55 -14.87
N MET A 138 -4.45 6.47 -16.04
CA MET A 138 -4.45 7.56 -17.02
C MET A 138 -5.21 8.81 -16.58
N VAL A 139 -6.12 8.68 -15.61
CA VAL A 139 -6.97 9.78 -15.14
C VAL A 139 -6.29 10.60 -14.03
N TYR A 140 -5.18 10.10 -13.48
CA TYR A 140 -4.47 10.76 -12.39
C TYR A 140 -3.11 11.27 -12.84
N ASP A 141 -2.94 12.59 -12.83
CA ASP A 141 -1.70 13.27 -13.23
C ASP A 141 -0.53 13.00 -12.26
N GLY A 142 -0.85 12.50 -11.07
CA GLY A 142 0.11 11.97 -10.12
C GLY A 142 0.09 12.65 -8.74
N PRO A 143 0.89 12.11 -7.82
CA PRO A 143 0.91 12.47 -6.40
C PRO A 143 1.55 13.83 -6.10
N ASP A 144 2.27 14.41 -7.07
CA ASP A 144 3.01 15.65 -6.88
C ASP A 144 2.11 16.91 -6.87
N THR A 145 0.82 16.76 -7.19
CA THR A 145 -0.16 17.86 -7.17
C THR A 145 -0.59 18.26 -5.76
N GLY A 146 -0.41 17.38 -4.77
CA GLY A 146 -1.00 17.53 -3.43
C GLY A 146 -2.54 17.50 -3.44
N ASP A 147 -3.16 17.22 -4.59
CA ASP A 147 -4.61 17.24 -4.77
C ASP A 147 -5.22 15.98 -4.14
N THR A 148 -5.78 16.15 -2.96
CA THR A 148 -6.41 15.07 -2.21
C THR A 148 -7.66 14.56 -2.91
N GLN A 149 -8.41 15.40 -3.63
CA GLN A 149 -9.60 14.98 -4.35
C GLN A 149 -9.25 14.06 -5.53
N GLN A 150 -8.21 14.41 -6.30
CA GLN A 150 -7.73 13.54 -7.37
C GLN A 150 -7.18 12.22 -6.82
N TRP A 151 -6.46 12.27 -5.69
CA TRP A 151 -5.99 11.07 -5.01
C TRP A 151 -7.14 10.16 -4.57
N THR A 152 -8.16 10.70 -3.90
CA THR A 152 -9.32 9.90 -3.45
C THR A 152 -10.00 9.23 -4.64
N GLN A 153 -10.24 9.95 -5.73
CA GLN A 153 -10.85 9.39 -6.94
C GLN A 153 -10.00 8.31 -7.59
N PHE A 154 -8.68 8.51 -7.65
CA PHE A 154 -7.74 7.52 -8.13
C PHE A 154 -7.81 6.24 -7.27
N TRP A 155 -7.72 6.39 -5.95
CA TRP A 155 -7.67 5.25 -5.04
C TRP A 155 -8.99 4.48 -5.01
N ASP A 156 -10.14 5.16 -4.95
CA ASP A 156 -11.47 4.53 -4.98
C ASP A 156 -11.67 3.63 -6.22
N ARG A 157 -11.10 4.02 -7.36
CA ARG A 157 -11.20 3.26 -8.61
C ARG A 157 -10.18 2.13 -8.68
N THR A 158 -8.95 2.36 -8.23
CA THR A 158 -7.84 1.43 -8.44
C THR A 158 -7.66 0.41 -7.34
N GLN A 159 -7.99 0.74 -6.08
CA GLN A 159 -7.92 -0.19 -4.96
C GLN A 159 -8.68 -1.51 -5.22
N PRO A 160 -9.97 -1.52 -5.61
CA PRO A 160 -10.69 -2.78 -5.85
C PRO A 160 -10.06 -3.59 -6.99
N ILE A 161 -9.50 -2.92 -8.00
CA ILE A 161 -8.83 -3.58 -9.12
C ILE A 161 -7.53 -4.23 -8.65
N LEU A 162 -6.73 -3.55 -7.82
CA LEU A 162 -5.50 -4.09 -7.25
C LEU A 162 -5.77 -5.29 -6.34
N LEU A 163 -6.81 -5.22 -5.50
CA LEU A 163 -7.22 -6.33 -4.64
C LEU A 163 -7.64 -7.56 -5.46
N GLU A 164 -8.51 -7.35 -6.46
CA GLU A 164 -8.97 -8.43 -7.33
C GLU A 164 -7.82 -9.01 -8.18
N LEU A 165 -6.95 -8.16 -8.72
CA LEU A 165 -5.77 -8.59 -9.48
C LEU A 165 -4.82 -9.42 -8.62
N GLY A 166 -4.56 -8.99 -7.38
CA GLY A 166 -3.76 -9.77 -6.42
C GLY A 166 -4.38 -11.14 -6.14
N SER A 167 -5.70 -11.19 -5.90
CA SER A 167 -6.45 -12.43 -5.69
C SER A 167 -6.36 -13.39 -6.90
N GLN A 168 -6.54 -12.88 -8.12
CA GLN A 168 -6.45 -13.69 -9.33
C GLN A 168 -5.04 -14.24 -9.58
N LEU A 169 -4.01 -13.43 -9.31
CA LEU A 169 -2.61 -13.86 -9.40
C LEU A 169 -2.28 -14.96 -8.39
N ASP A 170 -2.78 -14.83 -7.15
CA ASP A 170 -2.64 -15.83 -6.09
C ASP A 170 -3.29 -17.16 -6.49
N GLN A 171 -4.56 -17.12 -6.92
CA GLN A 171 -5.34 -18.28 -7.34
C GLN A 171 -4.73 -19.00 -8.55
N ALA A 172 -4.06 -18.27 -9.43
CA ALA A 172 -3.36 -18.81 -10.58
C ALA A 172 -1.97 -19.39 -10.24
N GLY A 173 -1.54 -19.34 -8.97
CA GLY A 173 -0.28 -19.90 -8.48
C GLY A 173 0.93 -19.01 -8.70
N PHE A 174 0.73 -17.70 -8.86
CA PHE A 174 1.82 -16.71 -8.94
C PHE A 174 2.10 -16.03 -7.59
N GLY A 175 1.40 -16.44 -6.54
CA GLY A 175 1.61 -15.99 -5.17
C GLY A 175 2.96 -16.41 -4.58
N ALA A 176 3.28 -15.90 -3.40
CA ALA A 176 4.43 -16.35 -2.63
C ALA A 176 4.11 -17.71 -1.98
N GLU A 177 4.90 -18.74 -2.28
CA GLU A 177 4.90 -20.01 -1.53
C GLU A 177 5.49 -19.84 -0.13
#